data_AF-A0A524N7C0-F1
#
_entry.id   AF-A0A524N7C0-F1
#
_cell.length_a   1.000
_cell.length_b   1.000
_cell.length_c   1.000
_cell.angle_alpha   90.00
_cell.angle_beta   90.00
_cell.angle_gamma   90.00
#
_symmetry.space_group_name_H-M   'P 1'
#
loop_
_entity.id
_entity.type
_entity.pdbx_description
1 polymer ?
#
loop_
_entity_poly.entity_id
_entity_poly.type
_entity_poly.pdbx_seq_one_letter_code
_entity_poly.pdbx_strand_id
1 'polypeptide(L)'
;MSGEINQLFVALAQLRKLLGGAIDKANEAMGFADEIGGEFEQELSTDIDALQTTLQELLDDLDTSIDEGKTLWADEESMETSLRSGLEDEENYKVDSEHIQDERDQEKSEEKEDRK
;
A
#
# COMPACT_ATOMS: atom_id res chain seq x y z
N MET A 1 -10.79 -7.48 -0.88
CA MET A 1 -9.77 -6.44 -1.15
C MET A 1 -9.12 -5.90 0.12
N SER A 2 -9.71 -5.00 0.91
CA SER A 2 -8.98 -4.39 2.06
C SER A 2 -8.48 -5.40 3.12
N GLY A 3 -9.19 -6.50 3.34
CA GLY A 3 -8.78 -7.56 4.28
C GLY A 3 -7.60 -8.41 3.81
N GLU A 4 -7.49 -8.69 2.51
CA GLU A 4 -6.40 -9.51 1.93
C GLU A 4 -5.11 -8.72 1.87
N ILE A 5 -5.19 -7.43 1.54
CA ILE A 5 -4.06 -6.49 1.54
C ILE A 5 -3.52 -6.30 2.97
N ASN A 6 -4.40 -6.15 3.97
CA ASN A 6 -3.96 -6.10 5.36
C ASN A 6 -3.28 -7.40 5.82
N GLN A 7 -3.80 -8.56 5.40
CA GLN A 7 -3.16 -9.84 5.69
C GLN A 7 -1.77 -9.95 5.04
N LEU A 8 -1.60 -9.41 3.83
CA LEU A 8 -0.31 -9.33 3.16
C LEU A 8 0.69 -8.49 3.98
N PHE A 9 0.32 -7.29 4.42
CA PHE A 9 1.22 -6.46 5.25
C PHE A 9 1.60 -7.13 6.58
N VAL A 10 0.65 -7.84 7.20
CA VAL A 10 0.95 -8.63 8.41
C VAL A 10 1.95 -9.75 8.13
N ALA A 11 1.80 -10.46 7.01
CA ALA A 11 2.74 -11.51 6.61
C ALA A 11 4.14 -10.94 6.30
N LEU A 12 4.22 -9.81 5.61
CA LEU A 12 5.49 -9.13 5.32
C LEU A 12 6.18 -8.65 6.62
N ALA A 13 5.42 -8.11 7.58
CA ALA A 13 5.96 -7.73 8.89
C ALA A 13 6.50 -8.95 9.68
N GLN A 14 5.83 -10.11 9.59
CA GLN A 14 6.33 -11.35 10.18
C GLN A 14 7.60 -11.84 9.49
N LEU A 15 7.66 -11.79 8.16
CA LEU A 15 8.86 -12.15 7.39
C LEU A 15 10.05 -11.27 7.75
N ARG A 16 9.85 -9.95 7.86
CA ARG A 16 10.87 -9.00 8.32
C ARG A 16 11.44 -9.37 9.69
N LYS A 17 10.56 -9.73 10.64
CA LYS A 17 10.97 -10.18 11.97
C LYS A 17 11.80 -11.48 11.92
N LEU A 18 11.42 -12.42 11.05
CA LEU A 18 12.15 -13.67 10.87
C LEU A 18 13.53 -13.44 10.25
N LEU A 19 13.64 -12.55 9.25
CA LEU A 19 14.90 -12.17 8.62
C LEU A 19 15.83 -11.47 9.62
N GLY A 20 15.32 -10.50 10.38
CA GLY A 20 16.09 -9.85 11.45
C GLY A 20 16.62 -10.85 12.47
N GLY A 21 15.78 -11.79 12.92
CA GLY A 21 16.22 -12.86 13.82
C GLY A 21 17.21 -13.86 13.19
N ALA A 22 17.21 -14.01 11.87
CA ALA A 22 18.22 -14.81 11.17
C ALA A 22 19.57 -14.09 11.12
N ILE A 23 19.57 -12.77 10.92
CA ILE A 23 20.78 -11.93 10.97
C ILE A 23 21.39 -11.97 12.38
N ASP A 24 20.59 -11.84 13.43
CA ASP A 24 21.06 -11.93 14.81
C ASP A 24 21.73 -13.29 15.08
N LYS A 25 21.14 -14.39 14.61
CA LYS A 25 21.73 -15.73 14.74
C LYS A 25 23.01 -15.90 13.93
N ALA A 26 23.10 -15.29 12.76
CA ALA A 26 24.32 -15.29 11.97
C ALA A 26 25.44 -14.54 12.71
N ASN A 27 25.13 -13.41 13.36
CA ASN A 27 26.08 -12.69 14.22
C ASN A 27 26.57 -13.55 15.40
N GLU A 28 25.66 -14.28 16.07
CA GLU A 28 26.03 -15.21 17.13
C GLU A 28 26.94 -16.34 16.61
N ALA A 29 26.62 -16.91 15.45
CA ALA A 29 27.42 -17.97 14.83
C ALA A 29 28.83 -17.49 14.45
N MET A 30 28.97 -16.24 14.00
CA MET A 30 30.27 -15.62 13.74
C MET A 30 31.11 -15.52 15.02
N GLY A 31 30.50 -15.07 16.13
CA GLY A 31 31.17 -15.03 17.42
C GLY A 31 31.66 -16.40 17.90
N PHE A 32 30.93 -17.48 17.59
CA PHE A 32 31.39 -18.84 17.86
C PHE A 32 32.50 -19.30 16.90
N ALA A 33 32.48 -18.88 15.64
CA ALA A 33 33.54 -19.19 14.69
C ALA A 33 34.89 -18.61 15.14
N ASP A 34 34.89 -17.36 15.61
CA ASP A 34 36.07 -16.67 16.18
C ASP A 34 36.65 -17.40 17.41
N GLU A 35 35.82 -18.14 18.16
CA GLU A 35 36.27 -18.93 19.32
C GLU A 35 36.91 -20.28 18.94
N ILE A 36 36.59 -20.83 17.76
CA ILE A 36 36.98 -22.19 17.35
C ILE A 36 38.41 -22.27 16.78
N GLY A 37 38.96 -21.17 16.24
CA GLY A 37 40.36 -21.05 15.85
C GLY A 37 40.81 -21.85 14.60
N GLY A 38 41.42 -21.19 13.61
CA GLY A 38 42.21 -21.84 12.55
C GLY A 38 41.72 -21.64 11.10
N GLU A 39 42.12 -22.50 10.16
CA GLU A 39 41.66 -22.40 8.75
C GLU A 39 40.15 -22.68 8.60
N PHE A 40 39.58 -23.50 9.50
CA PHE A 40 38.15 -23.78 9.56
C PHE A 40 37.33 -22.57 10.02
N GLU A 41 37.92 -21.66 10.80
CA GLU A 41 37.31 -20.39 11.23
C GLU A 41 37.21 -19.40 10.04
N GLN A 42 38.23 -19.31 9.18
CA GLN A 42 38.18 -18.39 8.02
C GLN A 42 37.10 -18.77 7.01
N GLU A 43 36.93 -20.06 6.71
CA GLU A 43 35.90 -20.53 5.79
C GLU A 43 34.50 -20.29 6.37
N LEU A 44 34.29 -20.62 7.65
CA LEU A 44 33.02 -20.34 8.35
C LEU A 44 32.70 -18.86 8.46
N SER A 45 33.67 -18.02 8.80
CA SER A 45 33.50 -16.56 8.90
C SER A 45 33.10 -15.97 7.55
N THR A 46 33.78 -16.37 6.46
CA THR A 46 33.47 -15.90 5.11
C THR A 46 32.06 -16.31 4.66
N ASP A 47 31.66 -17.55 4.93
CA ASP A 47 30.33 -18.04 4.58
C ASP A 47 29.23 -17.35 5.40
N ILE A 48 29.48 -17.08 6.69
CA ILE A 48 28.55 -16.35 7.56
C ILE A 48 28.42 -14.89 7.12
N ASP A 49 29.52 -14.22 6.75
CA ASP A 49 29.51 -12.86 6.20
C ASP A 49 28.69 -12.78 4.90
N ALA A 50 28.88 -13.74 3.99
CA ALA A 50 28.11 -13.83 2.76
C ALA A 50 26.62 -14.06 3.02
N LEU A 51 26.29 -14.90 4.00
CA LEU A 51 24.92 -15.14 4.43
C LEU A 51 24.28 -13.87 5.02
N GLN A 52 25.01 -13.14 5.87
CA GLN A 52 24.54 -11.88 6.45
C GLN A 52 24.26 -10.84 5.37
N THR A 53 25.17 -10.70 4.41
CA THR A 53 24.99 -9.79 3.27
C THR A 53 23.71 -10.13 2.50
N THR A 54 23.51 -11.40 2.18
CA THR A 54 22.30 -11.86 1.47
C THR A 54 21.02 -11.60 2.29
N LEU A 55 21.07 -11.84 3.61
CA LEU A 55 19.92 -11.58 4.49
C LEU A 55 19.61 -10.09 4.61
N GLN A 56 20.63 -9.24 4.61
CA GLN A 56 20.49 -7.78 4.65
C GLN A 56 19.84 -7.27 3.36
N GLU A 57 20.31 -7.73 2.19
CA GLU A 57 19.72 -7.39 0.89
C GLU A 57 18.24 -7.80 0.81
N LEU A 58 17.91 -9.02 1.25
CA LEU A 58 16.52 -9.48 1.30
C LEU A 58 15.64 -8.64 2.22
N LEU A 59 16.20 -8.11 3.32
CA LEU A 59 15.47 -7.25 4.24
C LEU A 59 15.24 -5.85 3.66
N ASP A 60 16.22 -5.30 2.96
CA ASP A 60 16.12 -4.01 2.27
C ASP A 60 15.12 -4.08 1.09
N ASP A 61 15.14 -5.15 0.31
CA ASP A 61 14.18 -5.41 -0.77
C ASP A 61 12.74 -5.55 -0.23
N LEU A 62 12.60 -6.22 0.92
CA LEU A 62 11.32 -6.38 1.59
C LEU A 62 10.79 -5.04 2.11
N ASP A 63 11.64 -4.24 2.75
CA ASP A 63 11.26 -2.91 3.25
C ASP A 63 10.87 -1.98 2.08
N THR A 64 11.58 -2.04 0.96
CA THR A 64 11.24 -1.32 -0.29
C THR A 64 9.87 -1.76 -0.83
N SER A 65 9.65 -3.06 -0.96
CA SER A 65 8.39 -3.62 -1.47
C SER A 65 7.19 -3.26 -0.60
N ILE A 66 7.37 -3.21 0.72
CA ILE A 66 6.34 -2.78 1.68
C ILE A 66 5.98 -1.31 1.43
N ASP A 67 6.95 -0.43 1.24
CA ASP A 67 6.70 1.00 1.07
C ASP A 67 6.08 1.33 -0.30
N GLU A 68 6.49 0.64 -1.37
CA GLU A 68 5.81 0.70 -2.67
C GLU A 68 4.36 0.23 -2.56
N GLY A 69 4.12 -0.89 -1.86
CA GLY A 69 2.78 -1.43 -1.64
C GLY A 69 1.87 -0.46 -0.88
N LYS A 70 2.39 0.23 0.15
CA LYS A 70 1.63 1.28 0.87
C LYS A 70 1.29 2.46 -0.02
N THR A 71 2.23 2.88 -0.86
CA THR A 71 2.04 4.02 -1.77
C THR A 71 0.96 3.72 -2.80
N LEU A 72 1.04 2.55 -3.45
CA LEU A 72 0.02 2.11 -4.40
C LEU A 72 -1.36 1.98 -3.77
N TRP A 73 -1.44 1.48 -2.54
CA TRP A 73 -2.71 1.38 -1.83
C TRP A 73 -3.30 2.77 -1.51
N ALA A 74 -2.48 3.72 -1.07
CA ALA A 74 -2.94 5.09 -0.83
C ALA A 74 -3.43 5.78 -2.12
N ASP A 75 -2.75 5.53 -3.24
CA ASP A 75 -3.16 6.03 -4.55
C ASP A 75 -4.49 5.42 -5.03
N GLU A 76 -4.70 4.12 -4.81
CA GLU A 76 -5.97 3.44 -5.11
C GLU A 76 -7.13 4.03 -4.29
N GLU A 77 -6.93 4.23 -2.98
CA GLU A 77 -7.96 4.79 -2.09
C GLU A 77 -8.29 6.26 -2.44
N SER A 78 -7.27 7.03 -2.85
CA SER A 78 -7.42 8.39 -3.36
C SER A 78 -8.21 8.44 -4.67
N MET A 79 -7.93 7.50 -5.59
CA MET A 79 -8.63 7.39 -6.86
C MET A 79 -10.08 6.93 -6.69
N GLU A 80 -10.34 5.97 -5.80
CA GLU A 80 -11.69 5.54 -5.43
C GLU A 80 -12.50 6.69 -4.83
N THR A 81 -11.90 7.46 -3.93
CA THR A 81 -12.52 8.65 -3.34
C THR A 81 -12.86 9.70 -4.40
N SER A 82 -11.93 9.96 -5.31
CA SER A 82 -12.12 10.92 -6.41
C SER A 82 -13.23 10.49 -7.37
N LEU A 83 -13.29 9.20 -7.71
CA LEU A 83 -14.36 8.65 -8.55
C LEU A 83 -15.73 8.77 -7.87
N ARG A 84 -15.81 8.49 -6.56
CA ARG A 84 -17.05 8.64 -5.80
C ARG A 84 -17.53 10.09 -5.77
N SER A 85 -16.64 11.05 -5.47
CA SER A 85 -17.00 12.47 -5.51
C SER A 85 -17.47 12.92 -6.89
N GLY A 86 -16.80 12.48 -7.97
CA GLY A 86 -17.22 12.81 -9.33
C GLY A 86 -18.60 12.26 -9.71
N LEU A 87 -18.96 11.07 -9.23
CA LEU A 87 -20.29 10.49 -9.44
C LEU A 87 -21.37 11.22 -8.65
N GLU A 88 -21.09 11.59 -7.39
CA GLU A 88 -21.99 12.40 -6.56
C GLU A 88 -22.23 13.80 -7.18
N ASP A 89 -21.17 14.41 -7.73
CA ASP A 89 -21.27 15.69 -8.45
C ASP A 89 -22.10 15.56 -9.74
N GLU A 90 -21.95 14.48 -10.51
CA GLU A 90 -22.75 14.24 -11.72
C GLU A 90 -24.24 14.00 -11.41
N GLU A 91 -24.54 13.29 -10.32
CA GLU A 91 -25.91 13.07 -9.86
C GLU A 91 -26.57 14.38 -9.42
N ASN A 92 -25.88 15.20 -8.63
CA ASN A 92 -26.36 16.53 -8.25
C ASN A 92 -26.59 17.43 -9.47
N TYR A 93 -25.70 17.40 -10.47
CA TYR A 93 -25.85 18.21 -11.68
C TYR A 93 -27.08 17.81 -12.51
N LYS A 94 -27.41 16.50 -12.55
CA LYS A 94 -28.64 16.02 -13.20
C LYS A 94 -29.88 16.53 -12.48
N VAL A 95 -29.91 16.40 -11.15
CA VAL A 95 -31.04 16.86 -10.33
C VAL A 95 -31.27 18.38 -10.49
N ASP A 96 -30.21 19.18 -10.44
CA ASP A 96 -30.30 20.62 -10.67
C ASP A 96 -30.80 20.95 -12.08
N SER A 97 -30.36 20.20 -13.10
CA SER A 97 -30.79 20.43 -14.48
C SER A 97 -32.26 20.07 -14.75
N GLU A 98 -32.78 19.04 -14.06
CA GLU A 98 -34.21 18.67 -14.09
C GLU A 98 -35.05 19.74 -13.40
N HIS A 99 -34.61 20.25 -12.23
CA HIS A 99 -35.31 21.33 -11.53
C HIS A 99 -35.40 22.61 -12.37
N ILE A 100 -34.32 22.99 -13.07
CA ILE A 100 -34.29 24.16 -13.96
C ILE A 100 -35.19 23.98 -15.19
N GLN A 101 -35.43 22.75 -15.64
CA GLN A 101 -36.39 22.49 -16.72
C GLN A 101 -37.83 22.59 -16.22
N ASP A 102 -38.12 22.02 -15.06
CA ASP A 102 -39.44 22.07 -14.44
C ASP A 102 -39.88 23.52 -14.14
N GLU A 103 -38.99 24.35 -13.58
CA GLU A 103 -39.25 25.77 -13.32
C GLU A 103 -39.55 26.54 -14.62
N ARG A 104 -38.79 26.29 -15.70
CA ARG A 104 -39.02 26.95 -17.00
C ARG A 104 -40.32 26.54 -17.66
N ASP A 105 -40.73 25.29 -17.51
CA ASP A 105 -41.97 24.81 -18.11
C ASP A 105 -43.19 25.27 -17.30
N GLN A 106 -43.03 25.47 -15.99
CA GLN A 106 -44.03 26.08 -15.12
C GLN A 106 -44.22 27.58 -15.41
N GLU A 107 -43.14 28.36 -15.53
CA GLU A 107 -43.23 29.78 -15.94
C GLU A 107 -43.92 29.95 -17.31
N LYS A 108 -43.63 29.09 -18.28
CA LYS A 108 -44.28 29.11 -19.60
C LYS A 108 -45.76 28.74 -19.59
N SER A 109 -46.20 27.96 -18.62
CA SER A 109 -47.61 27.56 -18.52
C SER A 109 -48.44 28.66 -17.84
N GLU A 110 -47.89 29.32 -16.84
CA GLU A 110 -48.50 30.51 -16.20
C GLU A 110 -48.58 31.70 -17.18
N GLU A 111 -47.53 31.97 -17.97
CA GLU A 111 -47.54 33.05 -18.97
C GLU A 111 -48.55 32.84 -20.12
N LYS A 112 -49.00 31.59 -20.33
CA LYS A 112 -50.04 31.24 -21.32
C LYS A 112 -51.46 31.37 -20.78
N GLU A 113 -51.66 31.27 -19.46
CA GLU A 113 -52.96 31.51 -18.83
C GLU A 113 -53.30 32.99 -18.76
N ASP A 114 -52.30 33.85 -18.47
CA ASP A 114 -52.50 35.31 -18.37
C ASP A 114 -52.74 36.02 -19.73
N ARG A 115 -52.54 35.32 -20.85
CA ARG A 115 -52.74 35.85 -22.22
C ARG A 115 -54.09 35.49 -22.85
N LYS A 116 -55.01 34.86 -22.13
CA LYS A 116 -56.38 34.54 -22.58
C LYS A 116 -57.43 35.45 -21.95
#